data_AF-A0ABD0PEG5-F1
#
_entry.id   AF-A0ABD0PEG5-F1
#
_cell.length_a   1.000
_cell.length_b   1.000
_cell.length_c   1.000
_cell.angle_alpha   90.00
_cell.angle_beta   90.00
_cell.angle_gamma   90.00
#
_symmetry.space_group_name_H-M   'P 1'
#
loop_
_entity.id
_entity.type
_entity.pdbx_description
1 polymer ?
#
loop_
_entity_poly.entity_id
_entity_poly.type
_entity_poly.pdbx_seq_one_letter_code
_entity_poly.pdbx_strand_id
1 'polypeptide(L)'
;MDQIRLYTVQVPDYMKTAVKILFQGDDEVVKAHLPDQLENIRVIADECLKLSDQTEKHFTDVLKIIQELLEACVNAEHFCGEEMEAIKKKLEESKLREQSALETKKRTEKAVSALEKELEQARESYKKALDSLPS
;
A
#
# COMPACT_ATOMS: atom_id res chain seq x y z
N MET A 1 -13.99 -1.43 28.44
CA MET A 1 -14.21 -0.24 29.29
C MET A 1 -15.45 -0.34 30.18
N ASP A 2 -16.62 -0.74 29.68
CA ASP A 2 -17.83 -0.87 30.53
C ASP A 2 -17.66 -1.86 31.70
N GLN A 3 -16.93 -2.96 31.50
CA GLN A 3 -16.62 -3.90 32.57
C GLN A 3 -15.75 -3.28 33.67
N ILE A 4 -14.72 -2.49 33.33
CA ILE A 4 -13.90 -1.75 34.32
C ILE A 4 -14.79 -0.80 35.13
N ARG A 5 -15.72 -0.08 34.47
CA ARG A 5 -16.69 0.77 35.16
C ARG A 5 -17.58 -0.04 36.12
N LEU A 6 -18.05 -1.20 35.70
CA LEU A 6 -18.88 -2.08 36.53
C LEU A 6 -18.12 -2.65 37.74
N TYR A 7 -16.85 -3.02 37.60
CA TYR A 7 -16.05 -3.49 38.74
C TYR A 7 -15.74 -2.36 39.72
N THR A 8 -15.28 -1.21 39.22
CA THR A 8 -14.87 -0.07 40.05
C THR A 8 -16.02 0.56 40.85
N VAL A 9 -17.28 0.44 40.40
CA VAL A 9 -18.44 0.98 41.13
C VAL A 9 -18.62 0.37 42.52
N GLN A 10 -18.09 -0.84 42.76
CA GLN A 10 -18.20 -1.56 44.04
C GLN A 10 -17.12 -1.16 45.05
N VAL A 11 -15.98 -0.64 44.58
CA VAL A 11 -14.83 -0.25 45.42
C VAL A 11 -15.19 0.75 46.52
N PRO A 12 -16.00 1.80 46.27
CA PRO A 12 -16.41 2.73 47.32
C PRO A 12 -17.14 2.06 48.49
N ASP A 13 -17.92 1.01 48.25
CA ASP A 13 -18.68 0.35 49.31
C ASP A 13 -17.81 -0.60 50.14
N TYR A 14 -16.85 -1.29 49.52
CA TYR A 14 -15.80 -2.02 50.24
C TYR A 14 -14.96 -1.06 51.09
N MET A 15 -14.60 0.10 50.56
CA MET A 15 -13.83 1.13 51.28
C MET A 15 -14.59 1.67 52.50
N LYS A 16 -15.88 2.01 52.34
CA LYS A 16 -16.73 2.45 53.47
C LYS A 16 -16.80 1.37 54.55
N THR A 17 -16.90 0.10 54.16
CA THR A 17 -16.99 -1.03 55.09
C THR A 17 -15.67 -1.25 55.82
N ALA A 18 -14.54 -1.18 55.13
CA ALA A 18 -13.20 -1.22 55.73
C ALA A 18 -13.01 -0.12 56.77
N VAL A 19 -13.41 1.12 56.45
CA VAL A 19 -13.36 2.25 57.41
C VAL A 19 -14.26 1.97 58.62
N LYS A 20 -15.50 1.48 58.43
CA LYS A 20 -16.36 1.13 59.56
C LYS A 20 -15.74 0.08 60.48
N ILE A 21 -15.09 -0.95 59.93
CA ILE A 21 -14.40 -2.00 60.70
C ILE A 21 -13.29 -1.38 61.55
N LEU A 22 -12.46 -0.50 60.98
CA LEU A 22 -11.38 0.17 61.69
C LEU A 22 -11.86 1.07 62.84
N PHE A 23 -13.03 1.70 62.68
CA PHE A 23 -13.60 2.60 63.69
C PHE A 23 -14.39 1.89 64.80
N GLN A 24 -14.61 0.57 64.71
CA GLN A 24 -15.29 -0.19 65.77
C GLN A 24 -14.42 -0.40 67.01
N GLY A 25 -13.10 -0.26 66.90
CA GLY A 25 -12.17 -0.32 68.05
C GLY A 25 -12.00 -1.71 68.67
N ASP A 26 -12.43 -2.76 67.96
CA ASP A 26 -12.26 -4.16 68.35
C ASP A 26 -11.22 -4.84 67.44
N ASP A 27 -10.06 -5.16 68.03
CA ASP A 27 -8.92 -5.74 67.32
C ASP A 27 -9.21 -7.11 66.70
N GLU A 28 -10.12 -7.91 67.30
CA GLU A 28 -10.48 -9.22 66.78
C GLU A 28 -11.36 -9.08 65.53
N VAL A 29 -12.29 -8.13 65.53
CA VAL A 29 -13.14 -7.82 64.36
C VAL A 29 -12.29 -7.26 63.22
N VAL A 30 -11.31 -6.40 63.53
CA VAL A 30 -10.37 -5.86 62.54
C VAL A 30 -9.56 -6.98 61.89
N LYS A 31 -8.97 -7.88 62.68
CA LYS A 31 -8.20 -9.01 62.15
C LYS A 31 -9.05 -9.96 61.31
N ALA A 32 -10.30 -10.20 61.71
CA ALA A 32 -11.16 -11.18 61.05
C ALA A 32 -11.73 -10.67 59.71
N HIS A 33 -12.08 -9.38 59.60
CA HIS A 33 -12.92 -8.90 58.48
C HIS A 33 -12.29 -7.83 57.61
N LEU A 34 -11.30 -7.07 58.10
CA LEU A 34 -10.62 -6.06 57.29
C LEU A 34 -9.87 -6.68 56.09
N PRO A 35 -9.15 -7.81 56.22
CA PRO A 35 -8.45 -8.42 55.10
C PRO A 35 -9.37 -8.73 53.91
N ASP A 36 -10.58 -9.24 54.17
CA ASP A 36 -11.54 -9.57 53.12
C ASP A 36 -11.97 -8.33 52.32
N GLN A 37 -12.17 -7.18 52.98
CA GLN A 37 -12.54 -5.94 52.29
C GLN A 37 -11.41 -5.46 51.38
N LEU A 38 -10.16 -5.54 51.87
CA LEU A 38 -8.98 -5.17 51.09
C LEU A 38 -8.72 -6.15 49.94
N GLU A 39 -8.97 -7.44 50.16
CA GLU A 39 -8.87 -8.48 49.15
C GLU A 39 -9.86 -8.24 48.01
N ASN A 40 -11.12 -7.91 48.32
CA ASN A 40 -12.12 -7.59 47.31
C ASN A 40 -11.70 -6.38 46.45
N ILE A 41 -11.10 -5.35 47.08
CA ILE A 41 -10.57 -4.19 46.35
C ILE A 41 -9.39 -4.60 45.46
N ARG A 42 -8.48 -5.44 45.97
CA ARG A 42 -7.33 -5.95 45.20
C ARG A 42 -7.79 -6.74 43.97
N VAL A 43 -8.71 -7.70 44.13
CA VAL A 43 -9.24 -8.51 43.04
C VAL A 43 -9.87 -7.64 41.95
N ILE A 44 -10.62 -6.60 42.34
CA ILE A 44 -11.17 -5.62 41.39
C ILE A 44 -10.05 -4.90 40.63
N ALA A 45 -9.01 -4.45 41.32
CA ALA A 45 -7.88 -3.76 40.70
C ALA A 45 -7.15 -4.66 39.69
N ASP A 46 -6.90 -5.92 40.05
CA ASP A 46 -6.23 -6.90 39.19
C ASP A 46 -7.05 -7.20 37.92
N GLU A 47 -8.37 -7.38 38.04
CA GLU A 47 -9.24 -7.58 36.87
C GLU A 47 -9.32 -6.32 36.00
N CYS A 48 -9.33 -5.12 36.60
CA CYS A 48 -9.30 -3.88 35.82
C CYS A 48 -8.00 -3.74 35.02
N LEU A 49 -6.85 -4.07 35.63
CA LEU A 49 -5.55 -4.05 34.97
C LEU A 49 -5.49 -5.05 33.81
N LYS A 50 -5.96 -6.28 34.04
CA LYS A 50 -6.03 -7.31 33.01
C LYS A 50 -6.90 -6.87 31.82
N LEU A 51 -8.06 -6.27 32.10
CA LEU A 51 -8.95 -5.76 31.05
C LEU A 51 -8.33 -4.57 30.30
N SER A 52 -7.61 -3.66 30.98
CA SER A 52 -6.92 -2.56 30.31
C SER A 52 -5.79 -3.06 29.42
N ASP A 53 -4.99 -4.00 29.90
CA ASP A 53 -3.87 -4.58 29.12
C ASP A 53 -4.39 -5.32 27.88
N GLN A 54 -5.49 -6.07 28.01
CA GLN A 54 -6.14 -6.71 26.86
C GLN A 54 -6.65 -5.68 25.85
N THR A 55 -7.26 -4.60 26.34
CA THR A 55 -7.77 -3.53 25.49
C THR A 55 -6.62 -2.86 24.72
N GLU A 56 -5.53 -2.51 25.40
CA GLU A 56 -4.33 -1.92 24.79
C GLU A 56 -3.75 -2.83 23.69
N LYS A 57 -3.61 -4.14 23.98
CA LYS A 57 -3.11 -5.12 23.00
C LYS A 57 -3.99 -5.17 21.76
N HIS A 58 -5.31 -5.23 21.93
CA HIS A 58 -6.24 -5.24 20.79
C HIS A 58 -6.13 -3.99 19.93
N PHE A 59 -6.08 -2.80 20.54
CA PHE A 59 -5.91 -1.56 19.77
C PHE A 59 -4.55 -1.51 19.07
N THR A 60 -3.50 -2.00 19.72
CA THR A 60 -2.16 -2.09 19.12
C THR A 60 -2.14 -3.01 17.90
N ASP A 61 -2.80 -4.16 17.98
CA ASP A 61 -2.88 -5.10 16.85
C ASP A 61 -3.68 -4.51 15.68
N VAL A 62 -4.79 -3.84 15.96
CA VAL A 62 -5.55 -3.11 14.93
C VAL A 62 -4.71 -2.03 14.26
N LEU A 63 -3.93 -1.26 15.05
CA LEU A 63 -3.03 -0.24 14.51
C LEU A 63 -1.98 -0.84 13.57
N LYS A 64 -1.36 -1.97 13.94
CA LYS A 64 -0.40 -2.66 13.08
C LYS A 64 -1.02 -3.09 11.76
N ILE A 65 -2.21 -3.69 11.79
CA ILE A 65 -2.92 -4.12 10.57
C ILE A 65 -3.22 -2.91 9.66
N ILE A 66 -3.65 -1.78 10.23
CA ILE A 66 -3.89 -0.55 9.46
C ILE A 66 -2.60 -0.03 8.84
N GLN A 67 -1.48 -0.06 9.57
CA GLN A 67 -0.18 0.34 9.04
C GLN A 67 0.28 -0.55 7.89
N GLU A 68 0.18 -1.88 8.04
CA GLU A 68 0.50 -2.85 6.98
C GLU A 68 -0.37 -2.62 5.74
N LEU A 69 -1.67 -2.37 5.91
CA LEU A 69 -2.58 -2.08 4.80
C LEU A 69 -2.20 -0.78 4.08
N LEU A 70 -1.89 0.29 4.83
CA LEU A 70 -1.47 1.56 4.25
C LEU A 70 -0.16 1.40 3.46
N GLU A 71 0.82 0.68 4.00
CA GLU A 71 2.07 0.38 3.31
C GLU A 71 1.83 -0.40 2.01
N ALA A 72 0.97 -1.43 2.05
CA ALA A 72 0.61 -2.19 0.87
C ALA A 72 -0.08 -1.32 -0.20
N CYS A 73 -0.99 -0.43 0.19
CA CYS A 73 -1.65 0.50 -0.72
C CYS A 73 -0.67 1.49 -1.37
N VAL A 74 0.21 2.10 -0.59
CA VAL A 74 1.22 3.05 -1.10
C VAL A 74 2.19 2.34 -2.05
N ASN A 75 2.63 1.13 -1.71
CA ASN A 75 3.50 0.34 -2.58
C ASN A 75 2.81 -0.04 -3.90
N ALA A 76 1.51 -0.39 -3.86
CA ALA A 76 0.74 -0.70 -5.06
C ALA A 76 0.57 0.54 -5.96
N GLU A 77 0.30 1.72 -5.38
CA GLU A 77 0.23 2.97 -6.13
C GLU A 77 1.56 3.32 -6.79
N HIS A 78 2.68 3.16 -6.07
CA HIS A 78 4.01 3.38 -6.61
C HIS A 78 4.27 2.49 -7.83
N PHE A 79 4.01 1.18 -7.71
CA PHE A 79 4.20 0.22 -8.80
C PHE A 79 3.33 0.54 -10.02
N CYS A 80 2.04 0.84 -9.79
CA CYS A 80 1.13 1.25 -10.87
C CYS A 80 1.59 2.54 -11.57
N GLY A 81 2.15 3.50 -10.81
CA GLY A 81 2.71 4.73 -11.36
C GLY A 81 3.94 4.48 -12.24
N GLU A 82 4.88 3.67 -11.76
CA GLU A 82 6.09 3.31 -12.50
C GLU A 82 5.77 2.53 -13.79
N GLU A 83 4.84 1.57 -13.72
CA GLU A 83 4.41 0.80 -14.89
C GLU A 83 3.74 1.71 -15.94
N MET A 84 2.91 2.65 -15.50
CA MET A 84 2.26 3.62 -16.39
C MET A 84 3.27 4.55 -17.08
N GLU A 85 4.30 5.02 -16.37
CA GLU A 85 5.38 5.81 -16.97
C GLU A 85 6.23 4.99 -17.95
N ALA A 86 6.53 3.72 -17.63
CA ALA A 86 7.22 2.82 -18.55
C ALA A 86 6.44 2.58 -19.85
N ILE A 87 5.11 2.38 -19.74
CA ILE A 87 4.23 2.21 -20.91
C ILE A 87 4.19 3.48 -21.75
N LYS A 88 4.05 4.67 -21.13
CA LYS A 88 4.07 5.95 -21.87
C LYS A 88 5.38 6.13 -22.65
N LYS A 89 6.52 5.87 -22.01
CA LYS A 89 7.84 5.97 -22.67
C LYS A 89 7.96 5.01 -23.86
N LYS A 90 7.51 3.77 -23.70
CA LYS A 90 7.52 2.77 -24.78
C LYS A 90 6.57 3.15 -25.93
N LEU A 91 5.45 3.79 -25.61
CA LEU A 91 4.52 4.31 -26.61
C LEU A 91 5.15 5.45 -27.42
N GLU A 92 5.82 6.40 -26.77
CA GLU A 92 6.55 7.48 -27.45
C GLU A 92 7.67 6.95 -28.35
N GLU A 93 8.47 6.02 -27.84
CA GLU A 93 9.52 5.37 -28.62
C GLU A 93 8.95 4.66 -29.87
N SER A 94 7.82 3.96 -29.70
CA SER A 94 7.15 3.27 -30.82
C SER A 94 6.65 4.24 -31.88
N LYS A 95 6.07 5.39 -31.47
CA LYS A 95 5.63 6.45 -32.40
C LYS A 95 6.81 7.03 -33.18
N LEU A 96 7.94 7.28 -32.52
CA LEU A 96 9.15 7.78 -33.20
C LEU A 96 9.69 6.76 -34.21
N ARG A 97 9.73 5.47 -33.84
CA ARG A 97 10.12 4.39 -34.76
C ARG A 97 9.19 4.28 -35.97
N GLU A 98 7.89 4.38 -35.75
CA GLU A 98 6.89 4.37 -36.83
C GLU A 98 7.09 5.52 -37.80
N GLN A 99 7.26 6.75 -37.29
CA GLN A 99 7.54 7.93 -38.12
C GLN A 99 8.83 7.75 -38.93
N SER A 100 9.90 7.28 -38.29
CA SER A 100 11.17 7.02 -38.98
C SER A 100 11.04 5.94 -40.07
N ALA A 101 10.27 4.88 -39.81
CA ALA A 101 9.99 3.83 -40.79
C ALA A 101 9.17 4.36 -41.98
N LEU A 102 8.16 5.19 -41.72
CA LEU A 102 7.37 5.84 -42.76
C LEU A 102 8.21 6.78 -43.62
N GLU A 103 9.07 7.58 -43.01
CA GLU A 103 10.00 8.45 -43.75
C GLU A 103 10.98 7.64 -44.60
N THR A 104 11.53 6.57 -44.04
CA THR A 104 12.45 5.67 -44.74
C THR A 104 11.76 5.00 -45.92
N LYS A 105 10.53 4.52 -45.74
CA LYS A 105 9.70 3.97 -46.82
C LYS A 105 9.50 5.00 -47.93
N LYS A 106 9.09 6.22 -47.58
CA LYS A 106 8.88 7.31 -48.54
C LYS A 106 10.15 7.65 -49.33
N ARG A 107 11.32 7.68 -48.66
CA ARG A 107 12.61 7.93 -49.31
C ARG A 107 13.01 6.79 -50.23
N THR A 108 12.78 5.55 -49.80
CA THR A 108 13.08 4.34 -50.58
C THR A 108 12.22 4.27 -51.83
N GLU A 109 10.91 4.51 -51.71
CA GLU A 109 9.99 4.55 -52.86
C GLU A 109 10.40 5.60 -53.90
N LYS A 110 10.80 6.79 -53.44
CA LYS A 110 11.33 7.84 -54.33
C LYS A 110 12.63 7.41 -55.03
N ALA A 111 13.55 6.79 -54.31
CA ALA A 111 14.82 6.34 -54.86
C ALA A 111 14.63 5.22 -55.89
N VAL A 112 13.76 4.24 -55.60
CA VAL A 112 13.41 3.16 -56.53
C VAL A 112 12.78 3.72 -57.80
N SER A 113 11.81 4.62 -57.70
CA SER A 113 11.18 5.24 -58.87
C SER A 113 12.17 6.06 -59.72
N ALA A 114 13.17 6.70 -59.10
CA ALA A 114 14.22 7.40 -59.84
C ALA A 114 15.13 6.42 -60.60
N LEU A 115 15.56 5.33 -59.96
CA LEU A 115 16.36 4.27 -60.58
C LEU A 115 15.63 3.59 -61.73
N GLU A 116 14.33 3.34 -61.60
CA GLU A 116 13.52 2.77 -62.68
C GLU A 116 13.51 3.66 -63.93
N LYS A 117 13.40 4.98 -63.75
CA LYS A 117 13.46 5.94 -64.87
C LYS A 117 14.84 5.98 -65.52
N GLU A 118 15.91 5.99 -64.73
CA GLU A 118 17.28 5.96 -65.26
C GLU A 118 17.54 4.66 -66.05
N LEU A 119 17.06 3.52 -65.54
CA LEU A 119 17.19 2.23 -66.21
C LEU A 119 16.45 2.20 -67.55
N GLU A 120 15.23 2.75 -67.60
CA GLU A 120 14.46 2.81 -68.84
C GLU A 120 15.14 3.72 -69.87
N GLN A 121 15.64 4.90 -69.46
CA GLN A 121 16.42 5.78 -70.33
C GLN A 121 17.70 5.12 -70.83
N ALA A 122 18.41 4.38 -69.99
CA ALA A 122 19.59 3.63 -70.38
C ALA A 122 19.25 2.51 -71.39
N ARG A 123 18.13 1.80 -71.19
CA ARG A 123 17.63 0.78 -72.13
C ARG A 123 17.28 1.39 -73.49
N GLU A 124 16.55 2.50 -73.51
CA GLU A 124 16.22 3.20 -74.75
C GLU A 124 17.47 3.67 -75.48
N SER A 125 18.43 4.24 -74.75
CA SER A 125 19.71 4.71 -75.31
C SER A 125 20.53 3.56 -75.89
N TYR A 126 20.59 2.44 -75.18
CA TYR A 126 21.26 1.21 -75.64
C TYR A 126 20.60 0.65 -76.91
N LYS A 127 19.26 0.60 -76.95
CA LYS A 127 18.51 0.17 -78.13
C LYS A 127 18.80 1.07 -79.34
N LYS A 128 18.76 2.40 -79.16
CA LYS A 128 19.13 3.36 -80.22
C LYS A 128 20.56 3.17 -80.71
N ALA A 129 21.51 2.87 -79.82
CA ALA A 129 22.90 2.60 -80.19
C ALA A 129 23.03 1.31 -81.01
N LEU A 130 22.28 0.26 -80.68
CA LEU A 130 22.24 -0.98 -81.48
C LEU A 130 21.60 -0.75 -82.87
N ASP A 131 20.49 0.00 -82.92
CA ASP A 131 19.80 0.32 -84.18
C ASP A 131 20.62 1.22 -85.12
N SER A 132 21.67 1.89 -84.61
CA SER A 132 22.58 2.76 -85.38
C SER A 132 23.90 2.07 -85.78
N LEU A 133 24.05 0.77 -85.51
CA LEU A 133 25.18 0.01 -86.02
C LEU A 133 25.03 -0.21 -87.53
N PRO A 134 26.09 0.03 -88.34
CA PRO A 134 26.04 -0.24 -89.77
C PRO A 134 26.00 -1.75 -90.04
N SER A 135 25.14 -2.18 -90.97
CA SER A 135 25.09 -3.55 -91.50
C SER A 135 26.28 -3.89 -92.39
#